data_AF-A0AAW6J2Q3-F1
#
_entry.id   AF-A0AAW6J2Q3-F1
#
_cell.length_a   1.000
_cell.length_b   1.000
_cell.length_c   1.000
_cell.angle_alpha   90.00
_cell.angle_beta   90.00
_cell.angle_gamma   90.00
#
_symmetry.space_group_name_H-M   'P 1'
#
loop_
_entity.id
_entity.type
_entity.pdbx_description
1 polymer ?
#
loop_
_entity_poly.entity_id
_entity_poly.type
_entity_poly.pdbx_seq_one_letter_code
_entity_poly.pdbx_strand_id
1 'polypeptide(L)'
;MPSTNSIAKLGLEEVAVKLFQMGVRSATDFQKLCRGEFNGYEGRPADIPSNPMMYFKEINSFSELISLGEKDNEDSKAQAVPDNKNKDELDVMSYADLKQLVRKYNVTTIRQWKKVVKDEELPGSFPSSPQSYYEEFEGWEAFLAPKKSRFLEWPEAKEAAKNIRIEYGLKNAYDWRWLSRQGNRPPNLPSAPDYYYSEFTTWKDFYGLE
;
A
#
# COMPACT_ATOMS: atom_id res chain seq x y z
N MET A 1 -20.95 14.45 34.55
CA MET A 1 -19.99 15.18 33.70
C MET A 1 -20.12 16.66 34.03
N PRO A 2 -19.07 17.33 34.58
CA PRO A 2 -19.18 18.75 34.89
C PRO A 2 -19.35 19.56 33.59
N SER A 3 -20.17 20.60 33.65
CA SER A 3 -20.41 21.53 32.54
C SER A 3 -19.08 22.18 32.13
N THR A 4 -18.59 21.90 30.92
CA THR A 4 -17.32 22.43 30.38
C THR A 4 -17.47 23.84 29.79
N ASN A 5 -18.63 24.47 29.98
CA ASN A 5 -18.93 25.82 29.50
C ASN A 5 -18.26 26.92 30.33
N SER A 6 -17.72 26.60 31.51
CA SER A 6 -17.03 27.56 32.40
C SER A 6 -15.50 27.50 32.32
N ILE A 7 -14.92 26.68 31.43
CA ILE A 7 -13.46 26.55 31.26
C ILE A 7 -13.04 27.38 30.04
N ALA A 8 -12.14 28.34 30.26
CA ALA A 8 -11.54 29.14 29.19
C ALA A 8 -10.90 28.22 28.13
N LYS A 9 -11.23 28.44 26.87
CA LYS A 9 -10.64 27.68 25.76
C LYS A 9 -9.30 28.31 25.39
N LEU A 10 -8.35 27.46 25.03
CA LEU A 10 -7.04 27.87 24.53
C LEU A 10 -7.16 28.66 23.22
N GLY A 11 -6.13 29.46 22.92
CA GLY A 11 -6.01 30.20 21.66
C GLY A 11 -5.90 29.28 20.45
N LEU A 12 -6.09 29.82 19.24
CA LEU A 12 -6.04 29.05 17.99
C LEU A 12 -4.73 28.26 17.85
N GLU A 13 -3.60 28.95 18.01
CA GLU A 13 -2.24 28.42 17.91
C GLU A 13 -1.97 27.37 19.00
N GLU A 14 -2.35 27.65 20.25
CA GLU A 14 -2.19 26.73 21.37
C GLU A 14 -3.00 25.44 21.19
N VAL A 15 -4.24 25.55 20.69
CA VAL A 15 -5.07 24.39 20.34
C VAL A 15 -4.43 23.59 19.21
N ALA A 16 -3.93 24.26 18.19
CA ALA A 16 -3.29 23.64 17.04
C ALA A 16 -2.06 22.82 17.46
N VAL A 17 -1.15 23.42 18.24
CA VAL A 17 0.05 22.77 18.79
C VAL A 17 -0.34 21.59 19.68
N LYS A 18 -1.30 21.79 20.59
CA LYS A 18 -1.73 20.74 21.52
C LYS A 18 -2.34 19.53 20.79
N LEU A 19 -3.20 19.77 19.79
CA LEU A 19 -3.76 18.71 18.95
C LEU A 19 -2.67 17.96 18.18
N PHE A 20 -1.70 18.70 17.63
CA PHE A 20 -0.55 18.10 16.94
C PHE A 20 0.30 17.23 17.88
N GLN A 21 0.58 17.70 19.10
CA GLN A 21 1.33 16.95 20.12
C GLN A 21 0.60 15.68 20.58
N MET A 22 -0.74 15.71 20.64
CA MET A 22 -1.57 14.54 20.95
C MET A 22 -1.59 13.50 19.81
N GLY A 23 -1.02 13.83 18.65
CA GLY A 23 -0.96 12.97 17.47
C GLY A 23 -2.14 13.14 16.52
N VAL A 24 -3.02 14.12 16.74
CA VAL A 24 -4.14 14.41 15.82
C VAL A 24 -3.57 14.97 14.53
N ARG A 25 -3.88 14.34 13.39
CA ARG A 25 -3.44 14.79 12.05
C ARG A 25 -4.60 15.08 11.11
N SER A 26 -5.81 14.65 11.47
CA SER A 26 -6.98 14.78 10.61
C SER A 26 -8.27 15.03 11.41
N ALA A 27 -9.31 15.50 10.74
CA ALA A 27 -10.62 15.68 11.36
C ALA A 27 -11.20 14.36 11.89
N THR A 28 -10.88 13.22 11.24
CA THR A 28 -11.30 11.91 11.71
C THR A 28 -10.59 11.52 13.01
N ASP A 29 -9.31 11.87 13.17
CA ASP A 29 -8.58 11.66 14.42
C ASP A 29 -9.16 12.50 15.55
N PHE A 30 -9.52 13.75 15.25
CA PHE A 30 -10.15 14.64 16.21
C PHE A 30 -11.54 14.16 16.65
N GLN A 31 -12.32 13.58 15.73
CA GLN A 31 -13.59 12.95 16.06
C GLN A 31 -13.40 11.75 16.99
N LYS A 32 -12.40 10.90 16.73
CA LYS A 32 -12.04 9.78 17.63
C LYS A 32 -11.61 10.30 19.00
N LEU A 33 -10.81 11.36 19.03
CA LEU A 33 -10.39 12.01 20.28
C LEU A 33 -11.60 12.52 21.08
N CYS A 34 -12.58 13.14 20.43
CA CYS A 34 -13.80 13.59 21.09
C CYS A 34 -14.64 12.44 21.68
N ARG A 35 -14.52 11.22 21.14
CA ARG A 35 -15.21 10.01 21.62
C ARG A 35 -14.40 9.22 22.65
N GLY A 36 -13.16 9.60 22.91
CA GLY A 36 -12.26 8.85 23.78
C GLY A 36 -11.65 7.60 23.13
N GLU A 37 -11.62 7.54 21.80
CA GLU A 37 -11.17 6.39 21.01
C GLU A 37 -9.82 6.67 20.31
N PHE A 38 -9.01 7.60 20.84
CA PHE A 38 -7.78 8.06 20.20
C PHE A 38 -6.60 8.05 21.15
N ASN A 39 -5.52 7.33 20.78
CA ASN A 39 -4.23 7.31 21.48
C ASN A 39 -4.30 7.17 23.02
N GLY A 40 -5.27 6.40 23.53
CA GLY A 40 -5.45 6.19 24.97
C GLY A 40 -6.03 7.38 25.75
N TYR A 41 -6.48 8.43 25.07
CA TYR A 41 -7.19 9.55 25.70
C TYR A 41 -8.66 9.20 25.91
N GLU A 42 -9.18 9.37 27.12
CA GLU A 42 -10.60 9.13 27.48
C GLU A 42 -11.57 10.18 26.90
N GLY A 43 -11.04 11.20 26.22
CA GLY A 43 -11.84 12.23 25.56
C GLY A 43 -11.01 13.43 25.19
N ARG A 44 -11.64 14.38 24.48
CA ARG A 44 -11.02 15.66 24.16
C ARG A 44 -10.81 16.48 25.45
N PRO A 45 -9.59 17.00 25.70
CA PRO A 45 -9.32 17.94 26.79
C PRO A 45 -10.31 19.11 26.81
N ALA A 46 -10.82 19.46 27.99
CA ALA A 46 -11.94 20.41 28.13
C ALA A 46 -11.61 21.85 27.68
N ASP A 47 -10.33 22.19 27.59
CA ASP A 47 -9.78 23.47 27.15
C ASP A 47 -9.67 23.60 25.62
N ILE A 48 -9.85 22.51 24.89
CA ILE A 48 -9.99 22.52 23.42
C ILE A 48 -11.48 22.80 23.09
N PRO A 49 -11.83 23.55 22.05
CA PRO A 49 -13.23 23.66 21.60
C PRO A 49 -13.72 22.34 20.98
N SER A 50 -14.99 21.98 21.19
CA SER A 50 -15.60 20.79 20.55
C SER A 50 -15.78 20.94 19.04
N ASN A 51 -15.88 22.17 18.57
CA ASN A 51 -15.94 22.49 17.15
C ASN A 51 -14.97 23.65 16.86
N PRO A 52 -13.69 23.34 16.59
CA PRO A 52 -12.67 24.35 16.30
C PRO A 52 -13.02 25.24 15.11
N MET A 53 -13.70 24.71 14.10
CA MET A 53 -14.11 25.49 12.91
C MET A 53 -15.16 26.55 13.19
N MET A 54 -16.06 26.29 14.15
CA MET A 54 -17.05 27.28 14.58
C MET A 54 -16.46 28.29 15.58
N TYR A 55 -15.48 27.85 16.36
CA TYR A 55 -14.87 28.64 17.42
C TYR A 55 -13.81 29.61 16.87
N PHE A 56 -12.96 29.14 15.95
CA PHE A 56 -11.93 29.94 15.30
C PHE A 56 -12.37 30.32 13.89
N LYS A 57 -12.84 31.55 13.72
CA LYS A 57 -13.33 32.08 12.42
C LYS A 57 -12.20 32.43 11.45
N GLU A 58 -10.97 32.40 11.91
CA GLU A 58 -9.77 32.76 11.15
C GLU A 58 -9.29 31.62 10.25
N ILE A 59 -9.72 30.38 10.53
CA ILE A 59 -9.38 29.19 9.74
C ILE A 59 -10.60 28.68 8.98
N ASN A 60 -10.37 28.21 7.75
CA ASN A 60 -11.43 27.73 6.86
C ASN A 60 -11.46 26.20 6.75
N SER A 61 -10.41 25.51 7.21
CA SER A 61 -10.38 24.04 7.23
C SER A 61 -9.68 23.47 8.46
N PHE A 62 -10.02 22.23 8.83
CA PHE A 62 -9.32 21.52 9.89
C PHE A 62 -7.87 21.18 9.52
N SER A 63 -7.58 21.05 8.22
CA SER A 63 -6.20 20.86 7.74
C SER A 63 -5.32 22.07 8.06
N GLU A 64 -5.87 23.27 7.89
CA GLU A 64 -5.20 24.53 8.21
C GLU A 64 -4.87 24.64 9.70
N LEU A 65 -5.78 24.18 10.58
CA LEU A 65 -5.52 24.08 12.01
C LEU A 65 -4.33 23.17 12.33
N ILE A 66 -4.23 22.00 11.70
CA ILE A 66 -3.10 21.09 11.95
C ILE A 66 -1.79 21.65 11.40
N SER A 67 -1.84 22.30 10.23
CA SER A 67 -0.66 22.96 9.64
C SER A 67 -0.15 24.14 10.48
N LEU A 68 -1.02 24.87 11.17
CA LEU A 68 -0.61 25.89 12.14
C LEU A 68 0.14 25.26 13.32
N GLY A 69 -0.38 24.17 13.87
CA GLY A 69 0.24 23.48 15.00
C GLY A 69 1.57 22.81 14.66
N GLU A 70 1.76 22.43 13.41
CA GLU A 70 3.03 21.95 12.87
C GLU A 70 4.09 23.07 12.84
N LYS A 71 3.73 24.25 12.31
CA LYS A 71 4.62 25.42 12.22
C LYS A 71 5.04 25.98 13.58
N ASP A 72 4.08 26.19 14.48
CA ASP A 72 4.38 26.82 15.79
C ASP A 72 5.18 25.88 16.72
N ASN A 73 5.07 24.57 16.52
CA ASN A 73 5.87 23.57 17.21
C ASN A 73 7.32 23.51 16.67
N GLU A 74 7.57 23.94 15.44
CA GLU A 74 8.91 24.15 14.90
C GLU A 74 9.55 25.44 15.43
N ASP A 75 8.77 26.53 15.48
CA ASP A 75 9.26 27.83 15.98
C ASP A 75 9.63 27.80 17.48
N SER A 76 8.91 27.00 18.28
CA SER A 76 9.23 26.79 19.71
C SER A 76 10.51 25.98 19.96
N LYS A 77 11.07 25.34 18.92
CA LYS A 77 12.34 24.57 18.99
C LYS A 77 13.54 25.37 18.43
N ALA A 78 13.34 26.58 17.92
CA ALA A 78 14.33 27.35 17.17
C ALA A 78 15.34 28.17 18.03
N GLN A 79 15.68 27.70 19.24
CA GLN A 79 16.91 28.11 19.94
C GLN A 79 17.89 26.94 20.12
N ALA A 80 17.97 26.10 19.10
CA ALA A 80 19.15 25.32 18.71
C ALA A 80 18.96 24.92 17.23
N VAL A 81 19.65 25.61 16.33
CA VAL A 81 19.60 25.39 14.87
C VAL A 81 21.01 24.87 14.50
N PRO A 82 21.21 23.89 13.57
CA PRO A 82 20.53 23.91 12.28
C PRO A 82 20.06 22.59 11.67
N ASP A 83 19.25 22.78 10.62
CA ASP A 83 18.94 21.87 9.52
C ASP A 83 18.26 20.55 9.87
N ASN A 84 16.93 20.53 9.76
CA ASN A 84 16.20 19.28 9.61
C ASN A 84 16.35 18.77 8.16
N LYS A 85 17.54 18.25 7.86
CA LYS A 85 17.67 17.04 7.04
C LYS A 85 17.91 15.89 8.02
N ASN A 86 17.05 14.87 7.95
CA ASN A 86 17.21 13.53 8.54
C ASN A 86 17.07 13.39 10.07
N LYS A 87 15.97 12.74 10.45
CA LYS A 87 15.84 11.88 11.64
C LYS A 87 14.71 10.90 11.29
N ASP A 88 14.96 9.89 10.47
CA ASP A 88 15.71 8.71 10.90
C ASP A 88 17.01 8.46 10.11
N GLU A 89 18.14 8.75 10.76
CA GLU A 89 19.38 8.00 10.53
C GLU A 89 19.25 6.63 11.24
N LEU A 90 18.28 5.83 10.81
CA LEU A 90 18.14 4.42 11.18
C LEU A 90 18.16 3.61 9.89
N ASP A 91 19.37 3.41 9.38
CA ASP A 91 19.75 2.32 8.48
C ASP A 91 18.73 2.03 7.35
N VAL A 92 18.26 3.09 6.68
CA VAL A 92 17.32 2.95 5.56
C VAL A 92 18.06 2.27 4.43
N MET A 93 17.59 1.11 4.02
CA MET A 93 18.32 0.28 3.06
C MET A 93 18.42 0.98 1.69
N SER A 94 19.45 0.65 0.91
CA SER A 94 19.63 1.22 -0.42
C SER A 94 18.48 0.84 -1.35
N TYR A 95 18.24 1.65 -2.39
CA TYR A 95 17.22 1.34 -3.40
C TYR A 95 17.45 -0.03 -4.04
N ALA A 96 18.71 -0.38 -4.29
CA ALA A 96 19.11 -1.67 -4.85
C ALA A 96 18.73 -2.83 -3.93
N ASP A 97 19.01 -2.72 -2.63
CA ASP A 97 18.69 -3.76 -1.65
C ASP A 97 17.17 -3.88 -1.48
N LEU A 98 16.44 -2.76 -1.47
CA LEU A 98 14.99 -2.76 -1.43
C LEU A 98 14.38 -3.44 -2.66
N LYS A 99 14.90 -3.16 -3.85
CA LYS A 99 14.49 -3.81 -5.12
C LYS A 99 14.76 -5.31 -5.08
N GLN A 100 15.88 -5.75 -4.52
CA GLN A 100 16.17 -7.17 -4.30
C GLN A 100 15.19 -7.81 -3.30
N LEU A 101 14.86 -7.10 -2.24
CA LEU A 101 13.94 -7.58 -1.21
C LEU A 101 12.52 -7.72 -1.77
N VAL A 102 12.02 -6.71 -2.49
CA VAL A 102 10.73 -6.75 -3.21
C VAL A 102 10.65 -7.94 -4.16
N ARG A 103 11.74 -8.23 -4.87
CA ARG A 103 11.86 -9.41 -5.75
C ARG A 103 11.87 -10.72 -4.96
N LYS A 104 12.63 -10.80 -3.87
CA LYS A 104 12.73 -11.98 -2.98
C LYS A 104 11.36 -12.36 -2.39
N TYR A 105 10.57 -11.36 -1.99
CA TYR A 105 9.24 -11.55 -1.40
C TYR A 105 8.12 -11.64 -2.45
N ASN A 106 8.44 -11.66 -3.75
CA ASN A 106 7.48 -11.71 -4.86
C ASN A 106 6.35 -10.68 -4.75
N VAL A 107 6.70 -9.43 -4.42
CA VAL A 107 5.74 -8.34 -4.37
C VAL A 107 5.52 -7.83 -5.79
N THR A 108 4.40 -8.23 -6.40
CA THR A 108 4.15 -8.06 -7.85
C THR A 108 3.20 -6.91 -8.19
N THR A 109 2.57 -6.31 -7.18
CA THR A 109 1.59 -5.22 -7.38
C THR A 109 1.74 -4.13 -6.32
N ILE A 110 1.38 -2.89 -6.69
CA ILE A 110 1.37 -1.74 -5.78
C ILE A 110 0.45 -2.00 -4.57
N ARG A 111 -0.69 -2.68 -4.78
CA ARG A 111 -1.60 -3.05 -3.69
C ARG A 111 -0.96 -4.02 -2.70
N GLN A 112 -0.23 -5.01 -3.22
CA GLN A 112 0.52 -5.95 -2.40
C GLN A 112 1.63 -5.20 -1.65
N TRP A 113 2.37 -4.32 -2.31
CA TRP A 113 3.38 -3.45 -1.67
C TRP A 113 2.79 -2.66 -0.48
N LYS A 114 1.70 -1.92 -0.69
CA LYS A 114 1.04 -1.17 0.38
C LYS A 114 0.59 -2.05 1.55
N LYS A 115 0.19 -3.29 1.27
CA LYS A 115 -0.21 -4.26 2.29
C LYS A 115 1.00 -4.75 3.08
N VAL A 116 2.04 -5.24 2.41
CA VAL A 116 3.24 -5.79 3.09
C VAL A 116 3.99 -4.72 3.89
N VAL A 117 3.98 -3.46 3.44
CA VAL A 117 4.54 -2.33 4.20
C VAL A 117 3.71 -2.03 5.44
N LYS A 118 2.37 -2.04 5.32
CA LYS A 118 1.46 -1.78 6.45
C LYS A 118 1.49 -2.89 7.49
N ASP A 119 1.59 -4.13 7.03
CA ASP A 119 1.58 -5.33 7.88
C ASP A 119 3.01 -5.67 8.37
N GLU A 120 4.02 -4.83 8.08
CA GLU A 120 5.43 -5.00 8.48
C GLU A 120 6.02 -6.37 8.09
N GLU A 121 5.56 -6.94 6.97
CA GLU A 121 5.94 -8.29 6.52
C GLU A 121 7.34 -8.34 5.87
N LEU A 122 7.93 -7.18 5.54
CA LEU A 122 9.24 -7.07 4.92
C LEU A 122 10.28 -6.66 5.98
N PRO A 123 11.40 -7.39 6.10
CA PRO A 123 12.44 -7.05 7.06
C PRO A 123 13.24 -5.83 6.60
N GLY A 124 13.61 -4.96 7.54
CA GLY A 124 14.46 -3.79 7.29
C GLY A 124 13.72 -2.47 7.44
N SER A 125 14.49 -1.38 7.35
CA SER A 125 13.98 -0.01 7.36
C SER A 125 13.93 0.49 5.92
N PHE A 126 12.75 0.87 5.45
CA PHE A 126 12.55 1.41 4.10
C PHE A 126 11.38 2.40 4.08
N PRO A 127 11.42 3.38 3.17
CA PRO A 127 10.33 4.35 3.02
C PRO A 127 9.05 3.66 2.53
N SER A 128 7.92 4.01 3.13
CA SER A 128 6.59 3.56 2.67
C SER A 128 6.26 4.04 1.24
N SER A 129 6.89 5.15 0.84
CA SER A 129 6.82 5.74 -0.51
C SER A 129 8.22 5.79 -1.13
N PRO A 130 8.69 4.71 -1.77
CA PRO A 130 10.01 4.66 -2.41
C PRO A 130 10.21 5.74 -3.48
N GLN A 131 9.14 6.06 -4.22
CA GLN A 131 9.14 7.05 -5.31
C GLN A 131 9.46 8.49 -4.86
N SER A 132 9.23 8.83 -3.59
CA SER A 132 9.51 10.16 -3.04
C SER A 132 10.83 10.22 -2.27
N TYR A 133 11.43 9.06 -1.99
CA TYR A 133 12.64 8.94 -1.18
C TYR A 133 13.87 8.65 -2.05
N TYR A 134 13.74 7.74 -3.03
CA TYR A 134 14.84 7.39 -3.92
C TYR A 134 14.73 8.18 -5.23
N GLU A 135 15.75 9.00 -5.52
CA GLU A 135 15.88 9.70 -6.80
C GLU A 135 16.08 8.72 -7.97
N GLU A 136 16.66 7.54 -7.70
CA GLU A 136 16.88 6.45 -8.66
C GLU A 136 15.62 5.62 -8.97
N PHE A 137 14.45 6.02 -8.47
CA PHE A 137 13.21 5.27 -8.67
C PHE A 137 12.74 5.36 -10.13
N GLU A 138 13.06 4.33 -10.91
CA GLU A 138 12.71 4.17 -12.33
C GLU A 138 11.21 4.00 -12.60
N GLY A 139 10.39 3.82 -11.56
CA GLY A 139 8.96 3.56 -11.67
C GLY A 139 8.53 2.21 -11.06
N TRP A 140 7.24 2.07 -10.83
CA TRP A 140 6.67 0.89 -10.17
C TRP A 140 6.89 -0.41 -10.96
N GLU A 141 6.93 -0.37 -12.28
CA GLU A 141 7.14 -1.57 -13.11
C GLU A 141 8.56 -2.14 -12.94
N ALA A 142 9.56 -1.28 -12.84
CA ALA A 142 10.95 -1.69 -12.64
C ALA A 142 11.23 -2.10 -11.18
N PHE A 143 10.56 -1.45 -10.23
CA PHE A 143 10.68 -1.70 -8.80
C PHE A 143 10.03 -3.01 -8.36
N LEU A 144 8.81 -3.29 -8.83
CA LEU A 144 8.05 -4.47 -8.42
C LEU A 144 8.67 -5.76 -8.97
N ALA A 145 8.41 -6.86 -8.28
CA ALA A 145 8.79 -8.18 -8.76
C ALA A 145 8.05 -8.46 -10.09
N PRO A 146 8.73 -9.04 -11.09
CA PRO A 146 8.05 -9.44 -12.32
C PRO A 146 6.94 -10.42 -11.97
N LYS A 147 5.73 -10.16 -12.49
CA LYS A 147 4.62 -11.10 -12.34
C LYS A 147 5.03 -12.40 -12.99
N LYS A 148 5.17 -13.47 -12.20
CA LYS A 148 5.20 -14.82 -12.78
C LYS A 148 3.94 -14.96 -13.63
N SER A 149 4.12 -15.27 -14.91
CA SER A 149 2.98 -15.53 -15.77
C SER A 149 2.12 -16.60 -15.10
N ARG A 150 0.79 -16.40 -15.12
CA ARG A 150 -0.15 -17.37 -14.57
C ARG A 150 -0.02 -18.73 -15.27
N PHE A 151 0.50 -18.72 -16.49
CA PHE A 151 0.62 -19.87 -17.36
C PHE A 151 2.07 -20.11 -17.76
N LEU A 152 2.40 -21.37 -18.06
CA LEU A 152 3.71 -21.77 -18.59
C LEU A 152 4.05 -21.00 -19.87
N GLU A 153 5.34 -20.84 -20.17
CA GLU A 153 5.80 -20.33 -21.46
C GLU A 153 5.38 -21.27 -22.60
N TRP A 154 5.26 -20.75 -23.83
CA TRP A 154 4.71 -21.51 -24.96
C TRP A 154 5.35 -22.89 -25.19
N PRO A 155 6.69 -23.07 -25.17
CA PRO A 155 7.31 -24.38 -25.38
C PRO A 155 6.94 -25.39 -24.29
N GLU A 156 7.01 -24.98 -23.02
CA GLU A 156 6.66 -25.83 -21.87
C GLU A 156 5.16 -26.15 -21.86
N ALA A 157 4.33 -25.17 -22.24
CA ALA A 157 2.89 -25.34 -22.33
C ALA A 157 2.50 -26.41 -23.36
N LYS A 158 3.20 -26.45 -24.52
CA LYS A 158 3.00 -27.48 -25.55
C LYS A 158 3.39 -28.87 -25.04
N GLU A 159 4.53 -29.01 -24.38
CA GLU A 159 4.94 -30.30 -23.82
C GLU A 159 3.94 -30.82 -22.79
N ALA A 160 3.49 -29.95 -21.89
CA ALA A 160 2.47 -30.29 -20.91
C ALA A 160 1.13 -30.65 -21.56
N ALA A 161 0.68 -29.88 -22.56
CA ALA A 161 -0.55 -30.17 -23.31
C ALA A 161 -0.48 -31.50 -24.07
N LYS A 162 0.68 -31.83 -24.65
CA LYS A 162 0.94 -33.12 -25.31
C LYS A 162 0.86 -34.28 -24.31
N ASN A 163 1.42 -34.13 -23.12
CA ASN A 163 1.34 -35.16 -22.08
C ASN A 163 -0.11 -35.41 -21.65
N ILE A 164 -0.89 -34.35 -21.41
CA ILE A 164 -2.32 -34.46 -21.05
C ILE A 164 -3.11 -35.12 -22.19
N ARG A 165 -2.79 -34.77 -23.45
CA ARG A 165 -3.41 -35.41 -24.61
C ARG A 165 -3.19 -36.92 -24.60
N ILE A 166 -1.97 -37.37 -24.31
CA ILE A 166 -1.62 -38.80 -24.26
C ILE A 166 -2.32 -39.48 -23.07
N GLU A 167 -2.32 -38.85 -21.90
CA GLU A 167 -2.91 -39.37 -20.67
C GLU A 167 -4.44 -39.53 -20.77
N TYR A 168 -5.14 -38.51 -21.28
CA TYR A 168 -6.60 -38.48 -21.36
C TYR A 168 -7.15 -38.83 -22.75
N GLY A 169 -6.29 -39.11 -23.72
CA GLY A 169 -6.70 -39.45 -25.09
C GLY A 169 -7.43 -38.32 -25.81
N LEU A 170 -7.07 -37.05 -25.56
CA LEU A 170 -7.75 -35.89 -26.12
C LEU A 170 -7.59 -35.84 -27.66
N LYS A 171 -8.68 -35.59 -28.39
CA LYS A 171 -8.69 -35.56 -29.85
C LYS A 171 -8.93 -34.18 -30.42
N ASN A 172 -9.63 -33.32 -29.68
CA ASN A 172 -10.08 -32.03 -30.19
C ASN A 172 -10.09 -30.96 -29.08
N ALA A 173 -10.43 -29.73 -29.46
CA ALA A 173 -10.56 -28.59 -28.55
C ALA A 173 -11.67 -28.78 -27.50
N TYR A 174 -12.73 -29.51 -27.86
CA TYR A 174 -13.87 -29.75 -26.99
C TYR A 174 -13.45 -30.61 -25.80
N ASP A 175 -12.66 -31.67 -26.01
CA ASP A 175 -12.19 -32.56 -24.95
C ASP A 175 -11.34 -31.79 -23.91
N TRP A 176 -10.51 -30.84 -24.35
CA TRP A 176 -9.72 -29.99 -23.44
C TRP A 176 -10.56 -29.02 -22.64
N ARG A 177 -11.55 -28.37 -23.28
CA ARG A 177 -12.49 -27.50 -22.58
C ARG A 177 -13.32 -28.30 -21.58
N TRP A 178 -13.72 -29.52 -21.93
CA TRP A 178 -14.38 -30.44 -21.02
C TRP A 178 -13.49 -30.79 -19.83
N LEU A 179 -12.24 -31.20 -20.08
CA LEU A 179 -11.26 -31.54 -19.05
C LEU A 179 -10.96 -30.34 -18.12
N SER A 180 -10.91 -29.13 -18.68
CA SER A 180 -10.79 -27.88 -17.92
C SER A 180 -11.98 -27.65 -16.99
N ARG A 181 -13.21 -27.95 -17.44
CA ARG A 181 -14.44 -27.82 -16.64
C ARG A 181 -14.54 -28.87 -15.54
N GLN A 182 -13.96 -30.05 -15.74
CA GLN A 182 -13.86 -31.09 -14.72
C GLN A 182 -12.80 -30.78 -13.66
N GLY A 183 -11.96 -29.76 -13.86
CA GLY A 183 -10.88 -29.41 -12.93
C GLY A 183 -9.61 -30.26 -13.08
N ASN A 184 -9.56 -31.15 -14.07
CA ASN A 184 -8.42 -32.04 -14.31
C ASN A 184 -7.31 -31.39 -15.14
N ARG A 185 -7.53 -30.17 -15.64
CA ARG A 185 -6.50 -29.39 -16.36
C ARG A 185 -5.56 -28.75 -15.34
N PRO A 186 -4.23 -28.92 -15.48
CA PRO A 186 -3.25 -28.24 -14.65
C PRO A 186 -3.49 -26.72 -14.56
N PRO A 187 -3.33 -26.12 -13.37
CA PRO A 187 -3.64 -24.70 -13.14
C PRO A 187 -2.69 -23.74 -13.88
N ASN A 188 -1.51 -24.23 -14.24
CA ASN A 188 -0.47 -23.53 -15.00
C ASN A 188 -0.68 -23.58 -16.52
N LEU A 189 -1.75 -24.20 -17.02
CA LEU A 189 -2.15 -24.14 -18.42
C LEU A 189 -3.44 -23.34 -18.56
N PRO A 190 -3.64 -22.60 -19.66
CA PRO A 190 -4.89 -21.89 -19.94
C PRO A 190 -5.97 -22.82 -20.50
N SER A 191 -7.24 -22.46 -20.30
CA SER A 191 -8.41 -23.22 -20.79
C SER A 191 -8.73 -22.86 -22.23
N ALA A 192 -8.30 -21.68 -22.64
CA ALA A 192 -8.34 -21.13 -23.99
C ALA A 192 -6.92 -20.66 -24.35
N PRO A 193 -6.01 -21.57 -24.76
CA PRO A 193 -4.63 -21.24 -25.11
C PRO A 193 -4.52 -20.19 -26.23
N ASP A 194 -5.50 -20.18 -27.14
CA ASP A 194 -5.69 -19.19 -28.20
C ASP A 194 -5.79 -17.74 -27.72
N TYR A 195 -6.25 -17.53 -26.48
CA TYR A 195 -6.34 -16.19 -25.88
C TYR A 195 -5.04 -15.75 -25.18
N TYR A 196 -4.21 -16.70 -24.74
CA TYR A 196 -3.06 -16.42 -23.89
C TYR A 196 -1.71 -16.51 -24.61
N TYR A 197 -1.63 -17.29 -25.70
CA TYR A 197 -0.41 -17.45 -26.47
C TYR A 197 -0.59 -16.86 -27.86
N SER A 198 0.22 -15.86 -28.18
CA SER A 198 0.26 -15.26 -29.53
C SER A 198 0.73 -16.24 -30.60
N GLU A 199 1.52 -17.24 -30.19
CA GLU A 199 2.11 -18.28 -31.01
C GLU A 199 1.13 -19.42 -31.30
N PHE A 200 -0.05 -19.41 -30.67
CA PHE A 200 -1.05 -20.43 -30.89
C PHE A 200 -1.59 -20.35 -32.32
N THR A 201 -1.34 -21.41 -33.09
CA THR A 201 -1.85 -21.53 -34.46
C THR A 201 -3.12 -22.39 -34.49
N THR A 202 -3.01 -23.63 -34.03
CA THR A 202 -4.09 -24.61 -34.06
C THR A 202 -4.04 -25.52 -32.84
N TRP A 203 -5.19 -26.10 -32.48
CA TRP A 203 -5.24 -27.12 -31.42
C TRP A 203 -4.40 -28.35 -31.75
N LYS A 204 -4.24 -28.67 -33.03
CA LYS A 204 -3.39 -29.77 -33.48
C LYS A 204 -1.92 -29.50 -33.13
N ASP A 205 -1.42 -28.31 -33.46
CA ASP A 205 -0.07 -27.85 -33.09
C ASP A 205 0.12 -27.81 -31.56
N PHE A 206 -0.87 -27.29 -30.83
CA PHE A 206 -0.83 -27.23 -29.37
C PHE A 206 -0.75 -28.61 -28.70
N TYR A 207 -1.41 -29.62 -29.27
CA TYR A 207 -1.37 -31.01 -28.79
C TYR A 207 -0.20 -31.84 -29.35
N GLY A 208 0.63 -31.28 -30.23
CA GLY A 208 1.64 -32.03 -30.97
C GLY A 208 1.04 -33.15 -31.83
N LEU A 209 -0.12 -32.90 -32.42
CA LEU A 209 -0.68 -33.67 -33.53
C LEU A 209 -0.20 -33.00 -34.83
N GLU A 210 1.06 -33.24 -35.21
CA GLU A 210 1.54 -32.94 -36.56
C GLU A 210 0.90 -33.88 -37.59
#